data_AF-A0A1G5KW28-F1
#
_entry.id   AF-A0A1G5KW28-F1
#
_cell.length_a   1.000
_cell.length_b   1.000
_cell.length_c   1.000
_cell.angle_alpha   90.00
_cell.angle_beta   90.00
_cell.angle_gamma   90.00
#
_symmetry.space_group_name_H-M   'P 1'
#
loop_
_entity.id
_entity.type
_entity.pdbx_description
1 polymer ?
#
loop_
_entity_poly.entity_id
_entity_poly.type
_entity_poly.pdbx_seq_one_letter_code
_entity_poly.pdbx_strand_id
1 'polypeptide(L)'
;MINEFNRIKTIVYNLEKNIDSNGKMRLIEELIEQAEAYKKQLIETTNTKQLQSNGLDIKIEKITEETFLFKSVMVKNVYDGDYLERFSMIRTSDLKTSNVFEVHNKFWEAHEVYGGNIFATIPLALINDTQSSSLQRLNWDKVKVDVYEVKGEIEISNRGKIISTIEKMFDHYILVREVYGNILMILHYKL
;
A
#
# COMPACT_ATOMS: atom_id res chain seq x y z
N MET A 1 -20.89 19.43 3.79
CA MET A 1 -20.37 18.34 4.65
C MET A 1 -20.24 18.89 6.06
N ILE A 2 -21.28 18.73 6.89
CA ILE A 2 -21.31 19.19 8.29
C ILE A 2 -21.79 17.96 9.08
N ASN A 3 -20.90 17.10 9.60
CA ASN A 3 -20.07 17.19 10.80
C ASN A 3 -20.69 16.31 11.91
N GLU A 4 -20.62 14.99 11.72
CA GLU A 4 -21.02 13.96 12.70
C GLU A 4 -20.32 14.21 14.05
N PHE A 5 -19.09 14.72 14.02
CA PHE A 5 -18.37 15.19 15.19
C PHE A 5 -19.01 16.41 15.89
N ASN A 6 -19.65 17.33 15.16
CA ASN A 6 -20.45 18.39 15.77
C ASN A 6 -21.73 17.84 16.44
N ARG A 7 -22.33 16.77 15.90
CA ARG A 7 -23.47 16.10 16.56
C ARG A 7 -23.03 15.44 17.86
N ILE A 8 -21.91 14.74 17.86
CA ILE A 8 -21.29 14.18 19.08
C ILE A 8 -21.09 15.28 20.14
N LYS A 9 -20.49 16.43 19.76
CA LYS A 9 -20.32 17.57 20.67
C LYS A 9 -21.64 18.09 21.25
N THR A 10 -22.69 18.12 20.43
CA THR A 10 -24.02 18.60 20.83
C THR A 10 -24.67 17.65 21.83
N ILE A 11 -24.53 16.35 21.60
CA ILE A 11 -25.05 15.30 22.49
C ILE A 11 -24.34 15.35 23.85
N VAL A 12 -23.00 15.45 23.85
CA VAL A 12 -22.20 15.59 25.08
C VAL A 12 -22.58 16.85 25.86
N TYR A 13 -22.72 17.99 25.18
CA TYR A 13 -23.17 19.23 25.81
C TYR A 13 -24.57 19.13 26.43
N ASN A 14 -25.47 18.34 25.83
CA ASN A 14 -26.80 18.12 26.38
C ASN A 14 -26.78 17.13 27.55
N LEU A 15 -25.89 16.12 27.55
CA LEU A 15 -25.71 15.20 28.68
C LEU A 15 -25.25 15.91 29.98
N GLU A 16 -24.51 17.00 29.84
CA GLU A 16 -24.05 17.85 30.95
C GLU A 16 -25.17 18.68 31.60
N LYS A 17 -26.35 18.78 30.97
CA LYS A 17 -27.50 19.49 31.53
C LYS A 17 -28.24 18.63 32.56
N ASN A 18 -28.99 19.28 33.46
CA ASN A 18 -29.87 18.61 34.42
C ASN A 18 -31.10 18.01 33.71
N ILE A 19 -30.88 16.86 33.07
CA ILE A 19 -31.89 16.02 32.42
C ILE A 19 -32.16 14.81 33.33
N ASP A 20 -33.38 14.30 33.29
CA ASP A 20 -33.78 13.09 33.99
C ASP A 20 -33.06 11.84 33.46
N SER A 21 -33.09 10.76 34.24
CA SER A 21 -32.34 9.52 33.91
C SER A 21 -32.75 8.92 32.56
N ASN A 22 -34.03 9.01 32.18
CA ASN A 22 -34.50 8.51 30.89
C ASN A 22 -34.01 9.37 29.72
N GLY A 23 -34.01 10.70 29.87
CA GLY A 23 -33.44 11.60 28.86
C GLY A 23 -31.93 11.42 28.69
N LYS A 24 -31.20 11.15 29.77
CA LYS A 24 -29.77 10.80 29.71
C LYS A 24 -29.53 9.49 28.98
N MET A 25 -30.34 8.47 29.23
CA MET A 25 -30.21 7.16 28.58
C MET A 25 -30.38 7.26 27.06
N ARG A 26 -31.39 8.00 26.60
CA ARG A 26 -31.63 8.25 25.17
C ARG A 26 -30.47 8.98 24.50
N LEU A 27 -29.89 9.97 25.18
CA LEU A 27 -28.73 10.70 24.66
C LEU A 27 -27.47 9.84 24.59
N ILE A 28 -27.30 8.87 25.49
CA ILE A 28 -26.19 7.90 25.43
C ILE A 28 -26.36 6.95 24.23
N GLU A 29 -27.58 6.46 23.97
CA GLU A 29 -27.86 5.64 22.79
C GLU A 29 -27.58 6.41 21.49
N GLU A 30 -28.05 7.65 21.40
CA GLU A 30 -27.78 8.53 20.26
C GLU A 30 -26.27 8.82 20.09
N LEU A 31 -25.53 8.95 21.20
CA LEU A 31 -24.07 9.12 21.18
C LEU A 31 -23.36 7.89 20.58
N ILE A 32 -23.79 6.69 20.96
CA ILE A 32 -23.23 5.43 20.45
C ILE A 32 -23.44 5.36 18.93
N GLU A 33 -24.66 5.58 18.46
CA GLU A 33 -24.98 5.56 17.03
C GLU A 33 -24.15 6.59 16.23
N GLN A 34 -24.02 7.82 16.73
CA GLN A 34 -23.24 8.85 16.04
C GLN A 34 -21.74 8.55 16.08
N ALA A 35 -21.22 7.94 17.16
CA ALA A 35 -19.82 7.53 17.26
C ALA A 35 -19.50 6.37 16.30
N GLU A 36 -20.41 5.41 16.14
CA GLU A 36 -20.27 4.32 15.18
C GLU A 36 -20.30 4.83 13.73
N ALA A 37 -21.22 5.74 13.41
CA ALA A 37 -21.28 6.39 12.11
C ALA A 37 -19.98 7.15 11.79
N TYR A 38 -19.48 7.95 12.74
CA TYR A 38 -18.23 8.69 12.57
C TYR A 38 -17.02 7.78 12.42
N LYS A 39 -16.96 6.67 13.17
CA LYS A 39 -15.94 5.63 12.99
C LYS A 39 -15.98 5.05 11.59
N LYS A 40 -17.17 4.72 11.07
CA LYS A 40 -17.35 4.19 9.71
C LYS A 40 -16.89 5.19 8.65
N GLN A 41 -17.23 6.47 8.82
CA GLN A 41 -16.77 7.56 7.95
C GLN A 41 -15.24 7.67 7.92
N LEU A 42 -14.60 7.60 9.09
CA LEU A 42 -13.13 7.63 9.19
C LEU A 42 -12.48 6.42 8.51
N ILE A 43 -13.06 5.22 8.65
CA ILE A 43 -12.58 4.00 7.99
C ILE A 43 -12.70 4.13 6.46
N GLU A 44 -13.84 4.58 5.94
CA GLU A 44 -14.06 4.80 4.50
C GLU A 44 -13.10 5.86 3.93
N THR A 45 -12.83 6.91 4.70
CA THR A 45 -11.87 7.97 4.32
C THR A 45 -10.42 7.48 4.35
N THR A 46 -10.09 6.55 5.25
CA THR A 46 -8.72 5.98 5.36
C THR A 46 -8.45 4.92 4.29
N ASN A 47 -9.47 4.15 3.91
CA ASN A 47 -9.33 3.05 2.95
C ASN A 47 -9.41 3.51 1.48
N THR A 48 -10.05 4.64 1.21
CA THR A 48 -10.23 5.18 -0.14
C THR A 48 -9.45 6.47 -0.32
N LYS A 49 -8.19 6.38 -0.78
CA LYS A 49 -7.43 7.57 -1.18
C LYS A 49 -7.88 7.98 -2.59
N GLN A 50 -8.82 8.93 -2.69
CA GLN A 50 -9.15 9.61 -3.95
C GLN A 50 -8.28 10.86 -4.09
N LEU A 51 -7.55 10.99 -5.19
CA LEU A 51 -6.78 12.18 -5.51
C LEU A 51 -7.13 12.66 -6.92
N GLN A 52 -7.57 13.93 -7.00
CA GLN A 52 -7.75 14.63 -8.26
C GLN A 52 -6.41 15.24 -8.67
N SER A 53 -5.78 14.67 -9.70
CA SER A 53 -4.59 15.23 -10.34
C SER A 53 -4.89 15.39 -11.84
N ASN A 54 -4.82 16.64 -12.32
CA ASN A 54 -4.83 17.07 -13.72
C ASN A 54 -5.29 16.03 -14.76
N GLY A 55 -6.57 15.64 -14.69
CA GLY A 55 -7.26 14.87 -15.74
C GLY A 55 -7.37 13.35 -15.58
N LEU A 56 -6.92 12.74 -14.48
CA LEU A 56 -7.18 11.31 -14.19
C LEU A 56 -7.67 11.15 -12.73
N ASP A 57 -8.93 10.72 -12.59
CA ASP A 57 -9.51 10.31 -11.30
C ASP A 57 -9.12 8.85 -11.03
N ILE A 58 -8.02 8.64 -10.31
CA ILE A 58 -7.56 7.30 -9.95
C ILE A 58 -8.12 6.98 -8.57
N LYS A 59 -8.99 5.98 -8.52
CA LYS A 59 -9.50 5.42 -7.28
C LYS A 59 -8.62 4.26 -6.87
N ILE A 60 -8.05 4.32 -5.67
CA ILE A 60 -7.28 3.22 -5.10
C ILE A 60 -7.92 2.74 -3.80
N GLU A 61 -7.85 1.43 -3.59
CA GLU A 61 -8.34 0.77 -2.39
C GLU A 61 -7.23 -0.12 -1.83
N LYS A 62 -6.92 0.01 -0.54
CA LYS A 62 -5.99 -0.91 0.11
C LYS A 62 -6.66 -2.28 0.28
N ILE A 63 -6.07 -3.33 -0.29
CA ILE A 63 -6.62 -4.68 -0.24
C ILE A 63 -5.95 -5.55 0.84
N THR A 64 -4.65 -5.42 1.05
CA THR A 64 -3.91 -6.20 2.05
C THR A 64 -2.64 -5.46 2.51
N GLU A 65 -2.03 -5.96 3.58
CA GLU A 65 -0.66 -5.65 3.97
C GLU A 65 0.15 -6.95 4.04
N GLU A 66 1.21 -7.03 3.25
CA GLU A 66 2.07 -8.20 3.16
C GLU A 66 3.46 -7.90 3.71
N THR A 67 4.25 -8.95 3.93
CA THR A 67 5.66 -8.81 4.32
C THR A 67 6.54 -9.28 3.17
N PHE A 68 7.48 -8.42 2.76
CA PHE A 68 8.45 -8.72 1.72
C PHE A 68 9.87 -8.69 2.30
N LEU A 69 10.78 -9.36 1.61
CA LEU A 69 12.22 -9.09 1.72
C LEU A 69 12.63 -8.14 0.62
N PHE A 70 13.36 -7.08 0.96
CA PHE A 70 13.77 -6.01 0.05
C PHE A 70 15.28 -5.81 0.10
N LYS A 71 15.92 -5.64 -1.07
CA LYS A 71 17.32 -5.24 -1.16
C LYS A 71 17.43 -3.75 -1.49
N SER A 72 17.96 -2.98 -0.54
CA SER A 72 18.24 -1.56 -0.72
C SER A 72 19.29 -1.28 -1.78
N VAL A 73 19.08 -0.20 -2.56
CA VAL A 73 20.11 0.38 -3.42
C VAL A 73 21.13 1.15 -2.57
N MET A 74 22.38 1.21 -3.03
CA MET A 74 23.52 1.79 -2.31
C MET A 74 23.92 3.18 -2.83
N VAL A 75 23.21 3.73 -3.81
CA VAL A 75 23.53 5.02 -4.45
C VAL A 75 22.31 5.93 -4.52
N LYS A 76 22.55 7.25 -4.55
CA LYS A 76 21.48 8.25 -4.71
C LYS A 76 20.91 8.31 -6.13
N ASN A 77 21.77 8.20 -7.14
CA ASN A 77 21.35 8.15 -8.55
C ASN A 77 21.59 6.75 -9.10
N VAL A 78 20.52 5.95 -9.17
CA VAL A 78 20.61 4.56 -9.65
C VAL A 78 20.86 4.46 -11.14
N TYR A 79 20.54 5.50 -11.91
CA TYR A 79 20.70 5.54 -13.37
C TYR A 79 22.08 6.03 -13.83
N ASP A 80 22.98 6.30 -12.88
CA ASP A 80 24.33 6.74 -13.19
C ASP A 80 25.26 5.53 -13.43
N GLY A 81 25.98 5.56 -14.55
CA GLY A 81 26.90 4.51 -14.96
C GLY A 81 26.26 3.11 -15.09
N ASP A 82 27.00 2.10 -14.62
CA ASP A 82 26.67 0.66 -14.66
C ASP A 82 26.00 0.16 -13.38
N TYR A 83 25.50 1.06 -12.52
CA TYR A 83 25.03 0.69 -11.18
C TYR A 83 23.89 -0.35 -11.22
N LEU A 84 22.86 -0.16 -12.06
CA LEU A 84 21.74 -1.11 -12.16
C LEU A 84 22.18 -2.50 -12.66
N GLU A 85 23.19 -2.55 -13.53
CA GLU A 85 23.75 -3.81 -14.02
C GLU A 85 24.44 -4.57 -12.89
N ARG A 86 25.34 -3.89 -12.15
CA ARG A 86 26.00 -4.47 -10.97
C ARG A 86 25.00 -4.87 -9.89
N PHE A 87 23.99 -4.04 -9.64
CA PHE A 87 22.93 -4.34 -8.69
C PHE A 87 22.12 -5.58 -9.10
N SER A 88 21.80 -5.71 -10.38
CA SER A 88 21.13 -6.89 -10.94
C SER A 88 21.99 -8.16 -10.79
N MET A 89 23.31 -8.06 -10.98
CA MET A 89 24.24 -9.17 -10.75
C MET A 89 24.27 -9.59 -9.28
N ILE A 90 24.38 -8.64 -8.35
CA ILE A 90 24.37 -8.91 -6.90
C ILE A 90 23.05 -9.58 -6.51
N ARG A 91 21.91 -8.98 -6.88
CA ARG A 91 20.58 -9.54 -6.64
C ARG A 91 20.47 -10.98 -7.15
N THR A 92 20.93 -11.23 -8.37
CA THR A 92 20.88 -12.56 -8.99
C THR A 92 21.76 -13.55 -8.22
N SER A 93 22.96 -13.14 -7.82
CA SER A 93 23.87 -13.94 -7.00
C SER A 93 23.25 -14.30 -5.65
N ASP A 94 22.66 -13.33 -4.95
CA ASP A 94 22.02 -13.52 -3.65
C ASP A 94 20.87 -14.53 -3.73
N LEU A 95 20.01 -14.36 -4.74
CA LEU A 95 18.85 -15.22 -4.99
C LEU A 95 19.28 -16.65 -5.34
N LYS A 96 20.32 -16.83 -6.15
CA LYS A 96 20.85 -18.17 -6.50
C LYS A 96 21.50 -18.83 -5.30
N THR A 97 22.35 -18.10 -4.56
CA THR A 97 23.04 -18.60 -3.36
C THR A 97 22.06 -19.02 -2.27
N SER A 98 20.93 -18.31 -2.16
CA SER A 98 19.87 -18.63 -1.20
C SER A 98 18.84 -19.64 -1.73
N ASN A 99 19.01 -20.16 -2.96
CA ASN A 99 18.07 -21.06 -3.63
C ASN A 99 16.62 -20.51 -3.72
N VAL A 100 16.49 -19.23 -4.09
CA VAL A 100 15.22 -18.49 -4.20
C VAL A 100 14.95 -17.99 -5.62
N PHE A 101 15.96 -18.03 -6.51
CA PHE A 101 15.90 -17.44 -7.86
C PHE A 101 14.68 -17.87 -8.69
N GLU A 102 14.36 -19.16 -8.73
CA GLU A 102 13.22 -19.67 -9.50
C GLU A 102 11.87 -19.17 -8.94
N VAL A 103 11.72 -19.17 -7.62
CA VAL A 103 10.50 -18.68 -6.95
C VAL A 103 10.31 -17.18 -7.19
N HIS A 104 11.42 -16.42 -7.10
CA HIS A 104 11.43 -15.00 -7.41
C HIS A 104 10.98 -14.73 -8.86
N ASN A 105 11.56 -15.42 -9.84
CA ASN A 105 11.23 -15.21 -11.24
C ASN A 105 9.78 -15.59 -11.53
N LYS A 106 9.31 -16.73 -11.04
CA LYS A 106 7.91 -17.12 -11.19
C LYS A 106 6.94 -16.08 -10.63
N PHE A 107 7.27 -15.47 -9.49
CA PHE A 107 6.46 -14.39 -8.92
C PHE A 107 6.44 -13.17 -9.84
N TRP A 108 7.59 -12.68 -10.29
CA TRP A 108 7.65 -11.48 -11.13
C TRP A 108 7.20 -11.71 -12.57
N GLU A 109 7.29 -12.91 -13.11
CA GLU A 109 6.73 -13.27 -14.42
C GLU A 109 5.20 -13.26 -14.41
N ALA A 110 4.57 -13.52 -13.26
CA ALA A 110 3.13 -13.37 -13.08
C ALA A 110 2.67 -11.90 -12.95
N HIS A 111 3.60 -10.95 -12.85
CA HIS A 111 3.34 -9.53 -12.66
C HIS A 111 4.07 -8.67 -13.69
N GLU A 112 3.32 -8.06 -14.60
CA GLU A 112 3.87 -7.09 -15.55
C GLU A 112 4.22 -5.78 -14.82
N VAL A 113 5.51 -5.48 -14.63
CA VAL A 113 5.95 -4.26 -13.92
C VAL A 113 5.82 -3.04 -14.82
N TYR A 114 5.04 -2.05 -14.38
CA TYR A 114 4.78 -0.82 -15.14
C TYR A 114 5.72 0.32 -14.84
N GLY A 115 6.11 0.45 -13.58
CA GLY A 115 6.99 1.49 -13.06
C GLY A 115 7.22 1.30 -11.57
N GLY A 116 8.18 2.03 -11.01
CA GLY A 116 8.53 1.91 -9.60
C GLY A 116 9.99 2.28 -9.36
N ASN A 117 10.33 2.41 -8.09
CA ASN A 117 11.66 2.73 -7.61
C ASN A 117 12.22 1.68 -6.64
N ILE A 118 11.64 0.47 -6.70
CA ILE A 118 12.09 -0.72 -5.99
C ILE A 118 12.54 -1.76 -7.02
N PHE A 119 13.76 -2.28 -6.85
CA PHE A 119 14.45 -3.04 -7.90
C PHE A 119 14.72 -4.51 -7.55
N ALA A 120 14.54 -4.87 -6.28
CA ALA A 120 14.84 -6.20 -5.76
C ALA A 120 14.00 -6.50 -4.53
N THR A 121 13.04 -7.39 -4.69
CA THR A 121 12.09 -7.74 -3.62
C THR A 121 11.42 -9.08 -3.88
N ILE A 122 11.00 -9.76 -2.82
CA ILE A 122 10.25 -11.03 -2.88
C ILE A 122 9.28 -11.14 -1.69
N PRO A 123 8.04 -11.62 -1.89
CA PRO A 123 7.14 -11.88 -0.78
C PRO A 123 7.71 -12.93 0.16
N LEU A 124 7.70 -12.65 1.47
CA LEU A 124 8.21 -13.56 2.48
C LEU A 124 7.41 -14.87 2.50
N ALA A 125 6.11 -14.82 2.17
CA ALA A 125 5.22 -15.97 2.13
C ALA A 125 5.60 -17.03 1.08
N LEU A 126 6.43 -16.69 0.09
CA LEU A 126 6.83 -17.62 -0.97
C LEU A 126 8.09 -18.42 -0.65
N ILE A 127 8.77 -18.11 0.45
CA ILE A 127 10.05 -18.73 0.82
C ILE A 127 9.99 -19.26 2.24
N ASN A 128 10.80 -20.29 2.52
CA ASN A 128 10.90 -20.84 3.87
C ASN A 128 11.87 -20.05 4.76
N ASP A 129 11.88 -20.35 6.06
CA ASP A 129 12.70 -19.65 7.06
C ASP A 129 14.21 -19.75 6.79
N THR A 130 14.67 -20.87 6.22
CA THR A 130 16.09 -21.06 5.89
C THR A 130 16.51 -20.13 4.74
N GLN A 131 15.70 -20.09 3.68
CA GLN A 131 15.88 -19.20 2.53
C GLN A 131 15.81 -17.73 2.96
N SER A 132 14.82 -17.38 3.79
CA SER A 132 14.63 -16.02 4.31
C SER A 132 15.81 -15.58 5.16
N SER A 133 16.30 -16.44 6.06
CA SER A 133 17.47 -16.16 6.90
C SER A 133 18.74 -16.02 6.06
N SER A 134 18.88 -16.80 4.98
CA SER A 134 20.00 -16.68 4.05
C SER A 134 20.01 -15.31 3.36
N LEU A 135 18.88 -14.87 2.81
CA LEU A 135 18.75 -13.56 2.18
C LEU A 135 18.97 -12.41 3.18
N GLN A 136 18.46 -12.52 4.41
CA GLN A 136 18.69 -11.51 5.45
C GLN A 136 20.17 -11.34 5.79
N ARG A 137 20.96 -12.42 5.83
CA ARG A 137 22.42 -12.33 5.98
C ARG A 137 23.12 -11.62 4.81
N LEU A 138 22.46 -11.54 3.66
CA LEU A 138 22.90 -10.80 2.48
C LEU A 138 22.29 -9.38 2.42
N ASN A 139 21.79 -8.88 3.55
CA ASN A 139 21.19 -7.56 3.71
C ASN A 139 19.93 -7.38 2.84
N TRP A 140 19.07 -8.39 2.84
CA TRP A 140 17.68 -8.26 2.42
C TRP A 140 16.80 -8.03 3.67
N ASP A 141 16.21 -6.85 3.76
CA ASP A 141 15.48 -6.41 4.94
C ASP A 141 13.99 -6.77 4.85
N LYS A 142 13.39 -7.12 5.99
CA LYS A 142 11.94 -7.33 6.08
C LYS A 142 11.23 -5.98 6.06
N VAL A 143 10.30 -5.82 5.14
CA VAL A 143 9.54 -4.59 4.96
C VAL A 143 8.04 -4.89 4.85
N LYS A 144 7.23 -4.01 5.41
CA LYS A 144 5.77 -4.08 5.26
C LYS A 144 5.37 -3.41 3.95
N VAL A 145 4.52 -4.09 3.19
CA VAL A 145 4.07 -3.65 1.88
C VAL A 145 2.56 -3.56 1.89
N ASP A 146 2.05 -2.34 1.78
CA ASP A 146 0.63 -2.13 1.54
C ASP A 146 0.34 -2.40 0.06
N VAL A 147 -0.64 -3.28 -0.20
CA VAL A 147 -1.09 -3.57 -1.56
C VAL A 147 -2.37 -2.81 -1.80
N TYR A 148 -2.37 -1.97 -2.82
CA TYR A 148 -3.55 -1.24 -3.27
C TYR A 148 -3.98 -1.77 -4.63
N GLU A 149 -5.28 -1.95 -4.82
CA GLU A 149 -5.89 -2.17 -6.12
C GLU A 149 -6.30 -0.84 -6.72
N VAL A 150 -6.02 -0.64 -8.00
CA VAL A 150 -6.50 0.51 -8.75
C VAL A 150 -7.86 0.17 -9.36
N LYS A 151 -8.89 0.88 -8.94
CA LYS A 151 -10.28 0.67 -9.38
C LYS A 151 -10.58 1.47 -10.65
N GLY A 152 -11.30 0.84 -11.56
CA GLY A 152 -11.76 1.42 -12.82
C GLY A 152 -11.03 0.87 -14.04
N GLU A 153 -11.65 1.00 -15.21
CA GLU A 153 -11.00 0.63 -16.47
C GLU A 153 -9.92 1.66 -16.80
N ILE A 154 -8.68 1.21 -16.74
CA ILE A 154 -7.53 2.03 -17.08
C ILE A 154 -7.05 1.65 -18.47
N GLU A 155 -7.22 2.58 -19.42
CA GLU A 155 -6.67 2.40 -20.75
C GLU A 155 -5.13 2.43 -20.71
N ILE A 156 -4.51 1.46 -21.40
CA ILE A 156 -3.06 1.32 -21.55
C ILE A 156 -2.43 2.59 -22.14
N SER A 157 -3.19 3.33 -22.96
CA SER A 157 -2.82 4.63 -23.55
C SER A 157 -2.41 5.69 -22.52
N ASN A 158 -2.86 5.55 -21.27
CA ASN A 158 -2.59 6.50 -20.19
C ASN A 158 -1.46 6.08 -19.23
N ARG A 159 -0.70 5.00 -19.52
CA ARG A 159 0.34 4.43 -18.62
C ARG A 159 1.28 5.48 -18.01
N GLY A 160 1.81 6.41 -18.81
CA GLY A 160 2.71 7.45 -18.31
C GLY A 160 2.05 8.42 -17.32
N LYS A 161 0.78 8.77 -17.54
CA LYS A 161 0.02 9.63 -16.61
C LYS A 161 -0.26 8.90 -15.30
N ILE A 162 -0.56 7.61 -15.35
CA ILE A 162 -0.80 6.79 -14.14
C ILE A 162 0.46 6.70 -13.30
N ILE A 163 1.59 6.38 -13.93
CA ILE A 163 2.89 6.34 -13.24
C ILE A 163 3.18 7.69 -12.56
N SER A 164 3.09 8.80 -13.31
CA SER A 164 3.38 10.13 -12.73
C SER A 164 2.40 10.56 -11.63
N THR A 165 1.16 10.08 -11.62
CA THR A 165 0.22 10.31 -10.52
C THR A 165 0.59 9.46 -9.30
N ILE A 166 0.93 8.19 -9.50
CA ILE A 166 1.31 7.26 -8.42
C ILE A 166 2.64 7.68 -7.77
N GLU A 167 3.62 8.15 -8.55
CA GLU A 167 4.89 8.69 -8.06
C GLU A 167 4.72 9.86 -7.08
N LYS A 168 3.65 10.64 -7.23
CA LYS A 168 3.33 11.74 -6.31
C LYS A 168 2.63 11.26 -5.03
N MET A 169 2.11 10.04 -5.03
CA MET A 169 1.32 9.47 -3.93
C MET A 169 2.13 8.53 -3.04
N PHE A 170 3.17 7.91 -3.59
CA PHE A 170 3.92 6.85 -2.92
C PHE A 170 5.42 7.04 -3.11
N ASP A 171 6.13 7.19 -2.00
CA ASP A 171 7.58 7.45 -2.01
C ASP A 171 8.37 6.23 -2.45
N HIS A 172 7.92 5.01 -2.08
CA HIS A 172 8.58 3.75 -2.41
C HIS A 172 7.55 2.76 -2.94
N TYR A 173 7.56 2.50 -4.23
CA TYR A 173 6.49 1.73 -4.85
C TYR A 173 6.91 0.86 -6.03
N ILE A 174 6.06 -0.11 -6.35
CA ILE A 174 6.02 -0.78 -7.65
C ILE A 174 4.57 -0.76 -8.14
N LEU A 175 4.36 -0.24 -9.34
CA LEU A 175 3.12 -0.39 -10.09
C LEU A 175 3.22 -1.67 -10.91
N VAL A 176 2.31 -2.61 -10.68
CA VAL A 176 2.27 -3.90 -11.38
C VAL A 176 0.89 -4.20 -11.91
N ARG A 177 0.83 -4.96 -12.99
CA ARG A 177 -0.39 -5.59 -13.47
C ARG A 177 -0.27 -7.11 -13.31
N GLU A 178 -1.18 -7.69 -12.55
CA GLU A 178 -1.30 -9.14 -12.43
C GLU A 178 -1.90 -9.71 -13.72
N VAL A 179 -1.17 -10.63 -14.36
CA VAL A 179 -1.40 -11.02 -15.76
C VAL A 179 -2.72 -11.79 -15.95
N TYR A 180 -3.10 -12.65 -14.99
CA TYR A 180 -4.27 -13.51 -15.15
C TYR A 180 -5.57 -12.78 -14.84
N GLY A 181 -5.59 -11.99 -13.77
CA GLY A 181 -6.75 -11.19 -13.37
C GLY A 181 -6.88 -9.86 -14.11
N ASN A 182 -5.86 -9.42 -14.84
CA ASN A 182 -5.79 -8.09 -15.44
C ASN A 182 -5.98 -6.98 -14.38
N ILE A 183 -5.42 -7.18 -13.19
CA ILE A 183 -5.61 -6.28 -12.04
C ILE A 183 -4.39 -5.38 -11.91
N LEU A 184 -4.61 -4.07 -11.93
CA LEU A 184 -3.55 -3.10 -11.68
C LEU A 184 -3.42 -2.87 -10.17
N MET A 185 -2.22 -3.08 -9.65
CA MET A 185 -1.92 -2.97 -8.22
C MET A 185 -0.71 -2.05 -7.98
N ILE A 186 -0.73 -1.42 -6.81
CA ILE A 186 0.38 -0.62 -6.29
C ILE A 186 0.90 -1.34 -5.04
N LEU A 187 2.16 -1.74 -5.08
CA LEU A 187 2.89 -2.25 -3.94
C LEU A 187 3.63 -1.08 -3.29
N HIS A 188 3.16 -0.59 -2.15
CA HIS A 188 3.78 0.51 -1.41
C HIS A 188 4.63 0.00 -0.25
N TYR A 189 5.94 0.25 -0.32
CA TYR A 189 6.94 -0.24 0.62
C TYR A 189 7.15 0.74 1.76
N LYS A 190 6.97 0.29 3.01
CA LYS A 190 7.24 1.09 4.21
C LYS A 190 8.73 0.99 4.57
N LEU A 191 9.56 1.70 3.80
CA LEU A 191 11.00 1.81 4.01
C LEU A 191 11.36 2.91 5.01
#